data_AF-A0A533UDX1-F1
#
_entry.id   AF-A0A533UDX1-F1
#
_cell.length_a   1.000
_cell.length_b   1.000
_cell.length_c   1.000
_cell.angle_alpha   90.00
_cell.angle_beta   90.00
_cell.angle_gamma   90.00
#
_symmetry.space_group_name_H-M   'P 1'
#
loop_
_entity.id
_entity.type
_entity.pdbx_description
1 polymer ?
#
loop_
_entity_poly.entity_id
_entity_poly.type
_entity_poly.pdbx_seq_one_letter_code
_entity_poly.pdbx_strand_id
1 'polypeptide(L)'
;MMDTLKRLMNFYNKKGAKSIVCAHNTHIGDARQTDMAKAKMLNLGQLVREHATQKKTTLVGFGTHSGTVIAAREWGEPMQIMSVPEAIEGTWDKFLHELNEGNDCLLLKSQMTRITRNAMQHGTG
;
A
#
# COMPACT_ATOMS: atom_id res chain seq x y z
N MET A 1 -10.75 4.78 14.46
CA MET A 1 -10.44 3.47 13.85
C MET A 1 -9.48 2.63 14.70
N MET A 2 -8.32 3.16 15.12
CA MET A 2 -7.36 2.37 15.90
C MET A 2 -7.92 1.82 17.22
N ASP A 3 -8.68 2.60 17.98
CA ASP A 3 -9.24 2.12 19.26
C ASP A 3 -10.27 1.01 19.06
N THR A 4 -11.05 1.07 17.97
CA THR A 4 -11.95 -0.01 17.57
C THR A 4 -11.17 -1.29 17.27
N LEU A 5 -10.08 -1.19 16.50
CA LEU A 5 -9.21 -2.33 16.21
C LEU A 5 -8.62 -2.93 17.49
N LYS A 6 -8.10 -2.10 18.41
CA LYS A 6 -7.58 -2.57 19.71
C LYS A 6 -8.63 -3.33 20.51
N ARG A 7 -9.86 -2.80 20.58
CA ARG A 7 -10.97 -3.45 21.29
C ARG A 7 -11.30 -4.82 20.69
N LEU A 8 -11.38 -4.91 19.36
CA LEU A 8 -11.64 -6.17 18.66
C LEU A 8 -10.50 -7.18 18.84
N MET A 9 -9.27 -6.74 18.70
CA MET A 9 -8.09 -7.58 18.96
C MET A 9 -8.15 -8.15 20.38
N ASN A 10 -8.36 -7.31 21.40
CA ASN A 10 -8.44 -7.76 22.79
C ASN A 10 -9.58 -8.75 23.03
N PHE A 11 -10.74 -8.53 22.42
CA PHE A 11 -11.89 -9.41 22.56
C PHE A 11 -11.63 -10.81 21.96
N TYR A 12 -11.03 -10.87 20.77
CA TYR A 12 -10.78 -12.13 20.05
C TYR A 12 -9.42 -12.79 20.37
N ASN A 13 -8.51 -12.09 21.07
CA ASN A 13 -7.15 -12.58 21.35
C ASN A 13 -7.12 -13.88 22.18
N LYS A 14 -8.17 -14.19 22.94
CA LYS A 14 -8.26 -15.43 23.72
C LYS A 14 -8.10 -16.70 22.88
N LYS A 15 -8.32 -16.63 21.56
CA LYS A 15 -8.16 -17.74 20.61
C LYS A 15 -6.94 -17.58 19.69
N GLY A 16 -6.06 -16.61 19.94
CA GLY A 16 -4.91 -16.30 19.07
C GLY A 16 -5.33 -15.77 17.69
N ALA A 17 -6.48 -15.11 17.60
CA ALA A 17 -7.02 -14.61 16.34
C ALA A 17 -6.10 -13.54 15.69
N LYS A 18 -6.00 -13.58 14.36
CA LYS A 18 -5.32 -12.55 13.56
C LYS A 18 -6.33 -11.53 13.03
N SER A 19 -5.86 -10.32 12.75
CA SER A 19 -6.70 -9.23 12.22
C SER A 19 -6.29 -8.87 10.80
N ILE A 20 -7.28 -8.65 9.93
CA ILE A 20 -7.11 -8.08 8.59
C ILE A 20 -7.89 -6.77 8.56
N VAL A 21 -7.25 -5.70 8.12
CA VAL A 21 -7.86 -4.39 7.96
C VAL A 21 -7.79 -4.01 6.49
N CYS A 22 -8.95 -3.89 5.85
CA CYS A 22 -9.06 -3.39 4.49
C CYS A 22 -9.48 -1.93 4.54
N ALA A 23 -8.65 -1.06 3.97
CA ALA A 23 -8.93 0.36 3.78
C ALA A 23 -8.05 0.89 2.66
N HIS A 24 -8.31 2.12 2.22
CA HIS A 24 -7.53 2.76 1.17
C HIS A 24 -6.04 2.86 1.53
N ASN A 25 -5.15 2.83 0.53
CA ASN A 25 -3.69 2.84 0.71
C ASN A 25 -3.20 3.96 1.64
N THR A 26 -3.81 5.15 1.53
CA THR A 26 -3.52 6.32 2.39
C THR A 26 -3.74 6.06 3.88
N HIS A 27 -4.59 5.09 4.24
CA HIS A 27 -4.86 4.71 5.63
C HIS A 27 -4.01 3.54 6.12
N ILE A 28 -3.63 2.61 5.24
CA ILE A 28 -2.96 1.35 5.62
C ILE A 28 -1.46 1.32 5.34
N GLY A 29 -0.89 2.36 4.72
CA GLY A 29 0.56 2.54 4.59
C GLY A 29 1.26 2.88 5.92
N ASP A 30 2.55 3.23 5.86
CA ASP A 30 3.28 3.81 7.01
C ASP A 30 3.48 5.30 6.72
N ALA A 31 2.74 6.17 7.41
CA ALA A 31 2.74 7.62 7.14
C ALA A 31 4.14 8.24 7.21
N ARG A 32 5.05 7.67 8.01
CA ARG A 32 6.47 8.08 8.11
C ARG A 32 7.27 7.89 6.82
N GLN A 33 6.73 7.15 5.85
CA GLN A 33 7.36 6.87 4.55
C GLN A 33 6.66 7.61 3.40
N THR A 34 5.89 8.64 3.72
CA THR A 34 5.11 9.44 2.77
C THR A 34 5.18 10.92 3.15
N ASP A 35 4.66 11.82 2.31
CA ASP A 35 4.57 13.24 2.64
C ASP A 35 3.61 13.54 3.81
N MET A 36 2.78 12.56 4.24
CA MET A 36 1.97 12.67 5.45
C MET A 36 2.83 13.00 6.68
N ALA A 37 4.06 12.50 6.75
CA ALA A 37 5.00 12.79 7.83
C ALA A 37 5.31 14.29 7.93
N LYS A 38 5.59 14.95 6.79
CA LYS A 38 5.85 16.39 6.72
C LYS A 38 4.63 17.20 7.15
N ALA A 39 3.45 16.71 6.78
CA ALA A 39 2.16 17.27 7.20
C ALA A 39 1.75 16.93 8.64
N LYS A 40 2.59 16.23 9.42
CA LYS A 40 2.30 15.76 10.79
C LYS A 40 1.02 14.91 10.89
N MET A 41 0.66 14.23 9.80
CA MET A 41 -0.48 13.33 9.74
C MET A 41 -0.06 11.91 10.11
N LEU A 42 -0.99 11.18 10.72
CA LEU A 42 -0.85 9.77 11.06
C LEU A 42 -1.82 8.95 10.21
N ASN A 43 -1.45 7.71 9.92
CA ASN A 43 -2.35 6.74 9.34
C ASN A 43 -2.43 5.46 10.20
N LEU A 44 -3.44 4.64 9.93
CA LEU A 44 -3.72 3.45 10.73
C LEU A 44 -2.57 2.45 10.66
N GLY A 45 -1.96 2.25 9.49
CA GLY A 45 -0.82 1.33 9.36
C GLY A 45 0.39 1.72 10.22
N GLN A 46 0.70 3.01 10.35
CA GLN A 46 1.71 3.50 11.29
C GLN A 46 1.31 3.16 12.74
N LEU A 47 0.09 3.52 13.15
CA LEU A 47 -0.39 3.30 14.52
C LEU A 47 -0.38 1.81 14.90
N VAL A 48 -0.72 0.92 13.97
CA VAL A 48 -0.68 -0.54 14.17
C VAL A 48 0.76 -1.01 14.36
N ARG A 49 1.71 -0.52 13.54
CA ARG A 49 3.13 -0.84 13.68
C ARG A 49 3.72 -0.37 15.00
N GLU A 50 3.32 0.81 15.47
CA GLU A 50 3.74 1.34 16.78
C GLU A 50 3.16 0.52 17.93
N HIS A 51 1.93 0.01 17.80
CA HIS A 51 1.28 -0.79 18.83
C HIS A 51 1.78 -2.25 18.88
N ALA A 52 1.88 -2.95 17.75
CA ALA A 52 2.14 -4.39 17.68
C ALA A 52 3.57 -4.77 17.28
N THR A 53 4.41 -3.80 16.86
CA THR A 53 5.71 -3.93 16.18
C THR A 53 5.64 -4.24 14.68
N GLN A 54 6.71 -3.86 13.96
CA GLN A 54 6.86 -4.17 12.53
C GLN A 54 6.91 -5.68 12.24
N LYS A 55 7.47 -6.50 13.15
CA LYS A 55 7.57 -7.96 12.96
C LYS A 55 6.22 -8.67 13.03
N LYS A 56 5.23 -8.07 13.70
CA LYS A 56 3.87 -8.61 13.83
C LYS A 56 2.85 -7.93 12.92
N THR A 57 3.30 -7.03 12.05
CA THR A 57 2.43 -6.23 11.19
C THR A 57 2.90 -6.27 9.74
N THR A 58 2.08 -6.83 8.86
CA THR A 58 2.28 -6.77 7.42
C THR A 58 1.38 -5.68 6.84
N LEU A 59 1.96 -4.78 6.05
CA LEU A 59 1.21 -3.80 5.26
C LEU A 59 1.26 -4.26 3.80
N VAL A 60 0.10 -4.27 3.13
CA VAL A 60 -0.04 -4.70 1.74
C VAL A 60 -0.65 -3.54 0.96
N GLY A 61 0.10 -2.97 0.03
CA GLY A 61 -0.36 -1.90 -0.85
C GLY A 61 -0.73 -2.45 -2.22
N PHE A 62 -1.63 -1.74 -2.90
CA PHE A 62 -2.01 -2.03 -4.27
C PHE A 62 -1.58 -0.88 -5.18
N GLY A 63 -1.12 -1.24 -6.38
CA GLY A 63 -0.73 -0.34 -7.45
C GLY A 63 -1.41 -0.74 -8.75
N THR A 64 -1.40 0.14 -9.74
CA THR A 64 -2.01 -0.13 -11.06
C THR A 64 -1.27 0.65 -12.13
N HIS A 65 -0.96 -0.03 -13.24
CA HIS A 65 -0.29 0.61 -14.37
C HIS A 65 -1.22 1.48 -15.21
N SER A 66 -2.36 0.95 -15.63
CA SER A 66 -3.35 1.65 -16.46
C SER A 66 -4.70 0.94 -16.33
N GLY A 67 -5.77 1.56 -16.85
CA GLY A 67 -7.09 0.94 -16.90
C GLY A 67 -8.21 1.92 -16.64
N THR A 68 -9.22 1.48 -15.89
CA THR A 68 -10.36 2.34 -15.50
C THR A 68 -10.69 2.16 -14.01
N VAL A 69 -11.24 3.21 -13.42
CA VAL A 69 -11.68 3.24 -12.03
C VAL A 69 -13.08 3.82 -11.94
N ILE A 70 -13.88 3.36 -10.99
CA ILE A 70 -15.13 4.02 -10.63
C ILE A 70 -14.80 5.08 -9.57
N ALA A 71 -14.95 6.35 -9.93
CA ALA A 71 -14.66 7.47 -9.06
C ALA A 71 -15.60 8.65 -9.34
N ALA A 72 -15.59 9.65 -8.47
CA ALA A 72 -16.27 10.93 -8.68
C ALA A 72 -15.23 12.05 -8.84
N ARG A 73 -15.58 13.12 -9.56
CA ARG A 73 -14.70 14.28 -9.75
C ARG A 73 -14.47 15.03 -8.44
N GLU A 74 -15.51 15.11 -7.62
CA GLU A 74 -15.52 15.80 -6.33
C GLU A 74 -16.38 15.04 -5.32
N TRP A 75 -16.29 15.44 -4.05
CA TRP A 75 -17.11 14.86 -2.99
C TRP A 75 -18.58 15.16 -3.21
N GLY A 76 -19.41 14.12 -3.22
CA GLY A 76 -20.87 14.24 -3.41
C GLY A 76 -21.32 14.18 -4.86
N GLU A 77 -20.40 14.22 -5.83
CA GLU A 77 -20.72 14.06 -7.25
C GLU A 77 -21.05 12.60 -7.62
N PRO A 78 -21.77 12.37 -8.74
CA PRO A 78 -22.07 11.03 -9.21
C PRO A 78 -20.82 10.21 -9.53
N MET A 79 -20.88 8.90 -9.27
CA MET A 79 -19.84 7.95 -9.67
C MET A 79 -19.79 7.80 -11.19
N GLN A 80 -18.58 7.75 -11.74
CA GLN A 80 -18.29 7.65 -13.16
C GLN A 80 -17.15 6.64 -13.39
N ILE A 81 -17.14 6.00 -14.55
CA ILE A 81 -15.98 5.25 -15.02
C ILE A 81 -14.98 6.25 -15.58
N MET A 82 -13.79 6.30 -15.00
CA MET A 82 -12.73 7.24 -15.36
C MET A 82 -11.49 6.47 -15.79
N SER A 83 -10.80 6.96 -16.82
CA SER A 83 -9.54 6.37 -17.27
C SER A 83 -8.42 6.63 -16.26
N VAL A 84 -7.66 5.58 -15.94
CA VAL A 84 -6.41 5.66 -15.19
C VAL A 84 -5.29 5.80 -16.22
N PRO A 85 -4.51 6.90 -16.20
CA PRO A 85 -3.40 7.07 -17.13
C PRO A 85 -2.34 6.00 -16.91
N GLU A 86 -1.51 5.76 -17.93
CA GLU A 86 -0.37 4.87 -17.80
C GLU A 86 0.60 5.33 -16.71
N ALA A 87 1.23 4.37 -16.03
CA ALA A 87 2.16 4.66 -14.97
C ALA A 87 3.38 5.40 -15.51
N ILE A 88 3.79 6.42 -14.75
CA ILE A 88 4.88 7.32 -15.15
C ILE A 88 6.23 6.62 -14.90
N GLU A 89 7.21 6.94 -15.73
CA GLU A 89 8.58 6.48 -15.59
C GLU A 89 9.15 6.77 -14.18
N GLY A 90 9.89 5.82 -13.63
CA GLY A 90 10.43 5.91 -12.26
C GLY A 90 9.42 5.63 -11.13
N THR A 91 8.16 5.28 -11.45
CA THR A 91 7.20 4.80 -10.44
C THR A 91 7.30 3.29 -10.23
N TRP A 92 6.86 2.81 -9.06
CA TRP A 92 6.77 1.37 -8.79
C TRP A 92 5.78 0.67 -9.73
N ASP A 93 4.68 1.31 -10.11
CA ASP A 93 3.66 0.74 -10.99
C ASP A 93 4.24 0.46 -12.38
N LYS A 94 5.02 1.39 -12.93
CA LYS A 94 5.73 1.24 -14.20
C LYS A 94 6.77 0.12 -14.12
N PHE A 95 7.62 0.16 -13.10
CA PHE A 95 8.66 -0.83 -12.90
C PHE A 95 8.10 -2.25 -12.74
N LEU A 96 7.03 -2.43 -11.97
CA LEU A 96 6.41 -3.74 -11.77
C LEU A 96 5.70 -4.26 -13.03
N HIS A 97 5.08 -3.37 -13.79
CA HIS A 97 4.47 -3.72 -15.06
C HIS A 97 5.52 -4.27 -16.04
N GLU A 98 6.67 -3.60 -16.16
CA GLU A 98 7.76 -4.05 -17.04
C GLU A 98 8.43 -5.32 -16.54
N LEU A 99 8.68 -5.42 -15.22
CA LEU A 99 9.32 -6.58 -14.60
C LEU A 99 8.56 -7.89 -14.85
N ASN A 100 7.23 -7.80 -15.00
CA ASN A 100 6.36 -8.96 -15.20
C ASN A 100 5.70 -8.99 -16.59
N GLU A 101 6.30 -8.26 -17.57
CA GLU A 101 5.86 -8.25 -18.97
C GLU A 101 4.35 -7.94 -19.13
N GLY A 102 3.87 -6.99 -18.32
CA GLY A 102 2.50 -6.53 -18.31
C GLY A 102 1.51 -7.35 -17.48
N ASN A 103 1.95 -8.46 -16.87
CA ASN A 103 1.10 -9.30 -16.03
C ASN A 103 1.04 -8.81 -14.58
N ASP A 104 -0.02 -9.17 -13.85
CA ASP A 104 -0.14 -8.89 -12.42
C ASP A 104 0.93 -9.61 -11.60
N CYS A 105 1.53 -8.91 -10.64
CA CYS A 105 2.54 -9.48 -9.75
C CYS A 105 2.36 -9.08 -8.28
N LEU A 106 2.94 -9.88 -7.39
CA LEU A 106 3.02 -9.60 -5.96
C LEU A 106 4.50 -9.48 -5.54
N LEU A 107 4.88 -8.29 -5.07
CA LEU A 107 6.21 -8.04 -4.53
C LEU A 107 6.24 -8.26 -3.01
N LEU A 108 7.01 -9.27 -2.58
CA LEU A 108 7.26 -9.51 -1.16
C LEU A 108 8.55 -8.81 -0.72
N LYS A 109 8.58 -8.29 0.52
CA LYS A 109 9.75 -7.61 1.10
C LYS A 109 11.04 -8.45 1.02
N SER A 110 10.97 -9.77 1.14
CA SER A 110 12.13 -10.67 1.00
C SER A 110 12.71 -10.69 -0.42
N GLN A 111 11.88 -10.43 -1.43
CA GLN A 111 12.29 -10.40 -2.84
C GLN A 111 12.83 -9.03 -3.27
N MET A 112 12.48 -7.97 -2.52
CA MET A 112 12.89 -6.60 -2.80
C MET A 112 14.40 -6.43 -2.94
N THR A 113 15.19 -7.11 -2.09
CA THR A 113 16.66 -7.05 -2.13
C THR A 113 17.26 -7.68 -3.39
N ARG A 114 16.60 -8.67 -4.00
CA ARG A 114 17.04 -9.27 -5.28
C ARG A 114 16.71 -8.35 -6.45
N ILE A 115 15.51 -7.78 -6.42
CA ILE A 115 14.99 -6.97 -7.51
C ILE A 115 15.71 -5.61 -7.61
N THR A 116 15.97 -4.94 -6.48
CA THR A 116 16.72 -3.66 -6.48
C THR A 116 18.18 -3.83 -6.91
N ARG A 117 18.81 -4.97 -6.66
CA ARG A 117 20.17 -5.25 -7.19
C ARG A 117 20.18 -5.41 -8.71
N ASN A 118 19.20 -6.10 -9.27
CA ASN A 118 19.12 -6.31 -10.71
C ASN A 118 18.73 -5.02 -11.45
N ALA A 119 17.84 -4.20 -10.86
CA ALA A 119 17.47 -2.90 -11.43
C ALA A 119 18.65 -1.90 -11.45
N MET A 120 19.52 -1.90 -10.42
CA MET A 120 20.72 -1.05 -10.41
C MET A 120 21.80 -1.49 -11.41
N GLN A 121 21.81 -2.75 -11.87
CA GLN A 121 22.76 -3.25 -12.87
C GLN A 121 22.36 -2.90 -14.31
N HIS A 122 21.09 -2.56 -14.55
CA HIS A 122 20.57 -2.18 -15.87
C HIS A 122 20.35 -0.67 -16.03
N GLY A 123 20.68 0.15 -15.02
CA GLY A 123 20.46 1.60 -14.99
C GLY A 123 21.71 2.47 -15.18
N THR A 124 22.84 1.93 -15.62
CA THR A 124 24.00 2.71 -16.07
C THR A 124 24.20 2.53 -17.57
N GLY A 125 23.51 3.37 -18.34
CA GLY A 125 23.68 3.58 -19.78
C GLY A 125 23.42 5.04 -20.09
#